data_AF-A0A0M8N6R7-F1
#
_entry.id   AF-A0A0M8N6R7-F1
#
_cell.length_a   1.000
_cell.length_b   1.000
_cell.length_c   1.000
_cell.angle_alpha   90.00
_cell.angle_beta   90.00
_cell.angle_gamma   90.00
#
_symmetry.space_group_name_H-M   'P 1'
#
loop_
_entity.id
_entity.type
_entity.pdbx_description
1 polymer ?
#
loop_
_entity_poly.entity_id
_entity_poly.type
_entity_poly.pdbx_seq_one_letter_code
_entity_poly.pdbx_strand_id
1 'polypeptide(L)'
;MQETRLVPIAPDKRSDISSYHNLHQQLRTLAGTCRESRAVVNSAVSRPGALRLGNGSLLSIAGSSDIVFLEYSPPDFYGSGCNLAIDPDCPGLDLIRRVAVRYCPSWHRETAPSVCPFCRQAHSATSCRPDFPTHLYQFLARHLPRLEDFYFVDYFVLRKHPKGAGKADALSPAIRCGNQTFYEANPDEWDIKPHVLVLRSWLEDRFVRYAKMSRLARHRDPDKVRFGILACEHAIEPPISVQSKSKPKQITAAEYDSQTKATVRPPTHQQQPQTT
;
A
#
# COMPACT_ATOMS: atom_id res chain seq x y z
N MET A 1 -26.11 -5.44 10.16
CA MET A 1 -25.00 -4.53 9.86
C MET A 1 -23.77 -5.08 10.58
N GLN A 2 -22.63 -5.19 9.92
CA GLN A 2 -21.38 -5.53 10.59
C GLN A 2 -20.79 -4.23 11.13
N GLU A 3 -20.59 -4.16 12.44
CA GLU A 3 -19.90 -3.03 13.06
C GLU A 3 -18.42 -3.08 12.64
N THR A 4 -17.98 -2.06 11.92
CA THR A 4 -16.63 -2.01 11.34
C THR A 4 -15.86 -0.80 11.87
N ARG A 5 -14.56 -0.98 12.08
CA ARG A 5 -13.71 0.06 12.67
C ARG A 5 -12.42 0.19 11.88
N LEU A 6 -11.90 1.41 11.82
CA LEU A 6 -10.60 1.68 11.24
C LEU A 6 -9.50 1.07 12.13
N VAL A 7 -8.66 0.24 11.52
CA VAL A 7 -7.53 -0.39 12.18
C VAL A 7 -6.26 -0.15 11.35
N PRO A 8 -5.07 -0.12 11.98
CA PRO A 8 -3.82 -0.11 11.24
C PRO A 8 -3.70 -1.35 10.34
N ILE A 9 -3.13 -1.18 9.15
CA ILE A 9 -2.88 -2.29 8.20
C ILE A 9 -1.81 -3.24 8.77
N ALA A 10 -0.73 -2.66 9.30
CA ALA A 10 0.32 -3.42 9.96
C ALA A 10 -0.10 -3.75 11.40
N PRO A 11 -0.21 -5.03 11.79
CA PRO A 11 -0.56 -5.41 13.15
C PRO A 11 0.58 -5.11 14.15
N ASP A 12 1.83 -5.15 13.69
CA ASP A 12 2.99 -4.78 14.48
C ASP A 12 3.35 -3.30 14.27
N LYS A 13 3.58 -2.58 15.38
CA LYS A 13 3.99 -1.18 15.35
C LYS A 13 5.34 -0.98 14.66
N ARG A 14 6.20 -2.00 14.64
CA ARG A 14 7.53 -1.90 14.01
C ARG A 14 7.46 -1.94 12.48
N SER A 15 6.41 -2.52 11.92
CA SER A 15 6.16 -2.54 10.47
C SER A 15 5.15 -1.49 10.02
N ASP A 16 4.53 -0.77 10.97
CA ASP A 16 3.63 0.35 10.69
C ASP A 16 4.41 1.60 10.32
N ILE A 17 4.49 1.87 9.01
CA ILE A 17 5.16 3.05 8.44
C ILE A 17 4.29 4.32 8.47
N SER A 18 3.12 4.28 9.09
CA SER A 18 2.17 5.39 9.09
C SER A 18 2.69 6.60 9.88
N SER A 19 2.46 7.80 9.35
CA SER A 19 2.93 9.05 9.96
C SER A 19 2.23 9.45 11.27
N TYR A 20 1.11 8.79 11.63
CA TYR A 20 0.36 9.13 12.86
C TYR A 20 1.16 8.84 14.14
N HIS A 21 2.13 7.93 14.12
CA HIS A 21 3.03 7.71 15.25
C HIS A 21 3.86 8.96 15.58
N ASN A 22 4.37 9.62 14.53
CA ASN A 22 5.11 10.88 14.68
C ASN A 22 4.18 12.00 15.18
N LEU A 23 2.97 12.11 14.60
CA LEU A 23 1.95 13.04 15.09
C LEU A 23 1.67 12.84 16.59
N HIS A 24 1.49 11.60 17.04
CA HIS A 24 1.27 11.30 18.46
C HIS A 24 2.44 11.71 19.33
N GLN A 25 3.67 11.44 18.88
CA GLN A 25 4.88 11.86 19.60
C GLN A 25 4.95 13.38 19.71
N GLN A 26 4.73 14.11 18.62
CA GLN A 26 4.71 15.57 18.60
C GLN A 26 3.64 16.15 19.53
N LEU A 27 2.42 15.61 19.48
CA LEU A 27 1.32 16.05 20.35
C LEU A 27 1.60 15.77 21.84
N ARG A 28 2.22 14.62 22.16
CA ARG A 28 2.63 14.32 23.55
C ARG A 28 3.70 15.29 24.04
N THR A 29 4.72 15.55 23.23
CA THR A 29 5.76 16.53 23.56
C THR A 29 5.13 17.90 23.80
N LEU A 30 4.27 18.36 22.88
CA LEU A 30 3.61 19.65 22.98
C LEU A 30 2.67 19.75 24.19
N ALA A 31 1.94 18.69 24.53
CA ALA A 31 1.12 18.65 25.73
C ALA A 31 1.92 18.62 27.04
N GLY A 32 3.21 18.25 26.96
CA GLY A 32 4.13 18.19 28.09
C GLY A 32 4.79 19.53 28.45
N THR A 33 4.83 20.51 27.54
CA THR A 33 5.61 21.75 27.72
C THR A 33 4.98 22.73 28.72
N CYS A 34 3.72 23.12 28.51
CA CYS A 34 2.99 24.04 29.37
C CYS A 34 1.47 23.81 29.33
N ARG A 35 0.73 24.50 30.22
CA ARG A 35 -0.73 24.35 30.35
C ARG A 35 -1.47 24.82 29.10
N GLU A 36 -1.00 25.91 28.50
CA GLU A 36 -1.56 26.50 27.28
C GLU A 36 -1.40 25.53 26.10
N SER A 37 -0.19 24.99 25.92
CA SER A 37 0.09 24.01 24.86
C SER A 37 -0.76 22.75 25.02
N ARG A 38 -0.95 22.28 26.26
CA ARG A 38 -1.86 21.16 26.55
C ARG A 38 -3.31 21.48 26.20
N ALA A 39 -3.79 22.68 26.50
CA ALA A 39 -5.13 23.10 26.13
C ALA A 39 -5.30 23.13 24.59
N VAL A 40 -4.29 23.60 23.86
CA VAL A 40 -4.27 23.57 22.38
C VAL A 40 -4.34 22.14 21.85
N VAL A 41 -3.51 21.22 22.37
CA VAL A 41 -3.54 19.80 21.97
C VAL A 41 -4.91 19.18 22.24
N ASN A 42 -5.47 19.38 23.44
CA ASN A 42 -6.78 18.85 23.79
C ASN A 42 -7.88 19.40 22.88
N SER A 43 -7.83 20.69 22.54
CA SER A 43 -8.76 21.32 21.59
C SER A 43 -8.61 20.73 20.18
N ALA A 44 -7.39 20.55 19.68
CA ALA A 44 -7.13 19.97 18.36
C ALA A 44 -7.63 18.52 18.26
N VAL A 45 -7.38 17.72 19.31
CA VAL A 45 -7.78 16.32 19.40
C VAL A 45 -9.30 16.17 19.52
N SER A 46 -9.97 17.04 20.28
CA SER A 46 -11.43 17.00 20.47
C SER A 46 -12.23 17.69 19.36
N ARG A 47 -11.55 18.34 18.40
CA ARG A 47 -12.20 19.09 17.34
C ARG A 47 -13.05 18.17 16.44
N PRO A 48 -14.31 18.56 16.11
CA PRO A 48 -15.10 17.84 15.12
C PRO A 48 -14.34 17.70 13.79
N GLY A 49 -14.37 16.50 13.21
CA GLY A 49 -13.62 16.18 11.99
C GLY A 49 -12.21 15.64 12.21
N ALA A 50 -11.78 15.47 13.46
CA ALA A 50 -10.59 14.69 13.77
C ALA A 50 -10.84 13.19 13.52
N LEU A 51 -10.01 12.58 12.68
CA LEU A 51 -10.12 11.17 12.31
C LEU A 51 -9.41 10.29 13.34
N ARG A 52 -10.05 9.20 13.76
CA ARG A 52 -9.53 8.28 14.78
C ARG A 52 -9.62 6.83 14.35
N LEU A 53 -8.67 6.04 14.84
CA LEU A 53 -8.74 4.58 14.79
C LEU A 53 -9.77 4.06 15.81
N GLY A 54 -10.19 2.81 15.65
CA GLY A 54 -11.15 2.15 16.56
C GLY A 54 -10.66 2.02 18.01
N ASN A 55 -9.35 2.19 18.26
CA ASN A 55 -8.77 2.24 19.61
C ASN A 55 -8.71 3.68 20.20
N GLY A 56 -9.30 4.67 19.53
CA GLY A 56 -9.33 6.07 19.95
C GLY A 56 -8.10 6.90 19.54
N SER A 57 -7.06 6.27 18.97
CA SER A 57 -5.84 6.93 18.49
C SER A 57 -6.16 7.92 17.38
N LEU A 58 -5.66 9.15 17.52
CA LEU A 58 -5.81 10.18 16.50
C LEU A 58 -5.02 9.80 15.24
N LEU A 59 -5.68 9.67 14.10
CA LEU A 59 -5.01 9.41 12.82
C LEU A 59 -4.70 10.73 12.09
N SER A 60 -5.63 11.68 12.14
CA SER A 60 -5.49 12.96 11.48
C SER A 60 -6.32 14.05 12.17
N ILE A 61 -5.82 15.28 12.20
CA ILE A 61 -6.53 16.45 12.74
C ILE A 61 -7.52 17.02 11.71
N ALA A 62 -8.58 17.66 12.21
CA ALA A 62 -9.52 18.36 11.34
C ALA A 62 -8.81 19.45 10.51
N GLY A 63 -9.02 19.45 9.20
CA GLY A 63 -8.42 20.44 8.29
C GLY A 63 -7.06 20.04 7.71
N SER A 64 -6.43 18.97 8.17
CA SER A 64 -5.16 18.45 7.63
C SER A 64 -5.20 18.16 6.12
N SER A 65 -4.02 18.14 5.50
CA SER A 65 -3.83 17.65 4.14
C SER A 65 -3.45 16.17 4.07
N ASP A 66 -3.68 15.41 5.15
CA ASP A 66 -3.24 14.02 5.27
C ASP A 66 -3.97 13.11 4.27
N ILE A 67 -3.23 12.17 3.68
CA ILE A 67 -3.77 11.12 2.82
C ILE A 67 -3.86 9.82 3.63
N VAL A 68 -5.05 9.22 3.64
CA VAL A 68 -5.28 7.93 4.31
C VAL A 68 -5.10 6.81 3.29
N PHE A 69 -4.07 5.99 3.47
CA PHE A 69 -3.96 4.73 2.72
C PHE A 69 -4.94 3.71 3.31
N LEU A 70 -5.87 3.22 2.49
CA LEU A 70 -7.01 2.42 2.96
C LEU A 70 -7.14 1.11 2.20
N GLU A 71 -7.21 0.00 2.94
CA GLU A 71 -7.63 -1.31 2.42
C GLU A 71 -9.07 -1.56 2.86
N TYR A 72 -10.00 -1.47 1.90
CA TYR A 72 -11.46 -1.53 2.17
C TYR A 72 -12.10 -2.87 1.83
N SER A 73 -11.39 -3.75 1.12
CA SER A 73 -11.90 -5.05 0.67
C SER A 73 -10.87 -6.14 0.94
N PRO A 74 -11.30 -7.37 1.31
CA PRO A 74 -10.41 -8.51 1.43
C PRO A 74 -9.65 -8.79 0.12
N PRO A 75 -8.44 -9.37 0.19
CA PRO A 75 -7.61 -9.65 -0.98
C PRO A 75 -8.32 -10.47 -2.06
N ASP A 76 -9.12 -11.46 -1.66
CA ASP A 76 -9.84 -12.38 -2.56
C ASP A 76 -10.84 -11.67 -3.47
N PHE A 77 -11.40 -10.55 -3.00
CA PHE A 77 -12.39 -9.76 -3.74
C PHE A 77 -11.79 -8.51 -4.38
N TYR A 78 -10.64 -8.04 -3.89
CA TYR A 78 -10.03 -6.79 -4.30
C TYR A 78 -9.78 -6.72 -5.81
N GLY A 79 -9.22 -7.80 -6.38
CA GLY A 79 -8.91 -7.90 -7.81
C GLY A 79 -10.13 -8.11 -8.72
N SER A 80 -11.33 -8.30 -8.16
CA SER A 80 -12.52 -8.60 -8.94
C SER A 80 -13.19 -7.34 -9.50
N GLY A 81 -13.93 -7.50 -10.61
CA GLY A 81 -14.81 -6.45 -11.15
C GLY A 81 -16.22 -6.42 -10.54
N CYS A 82 -16.44 -7.16 -9.44
CA CYS A 82 -17.74 -7.34 -8.82
C CYS A 82 -18.27 -6.05 -8.15
N ASN A 83 -19.58 -5.99 -7.93
CA ASN A 83 -20.21 -4.93 -7.14
C ASN A 83 -19.76 -4.98 -5.68
N LEU A 84 -19.81 -3.84 -4.99
CA LEU A 84 -19.60 -3.77 -3.56
C LEU A 84 -20.76 -4.46 -2.85
N ALA A 85 -20.48 -5.64 -2.29
CA ALA A 85 -21.43 -6.46 -1.54
C ALA A 85 -21.52 -6.09 -0.05
N ILE A 86 -20.54 -5.35 0.46
CA ILE A 86 -20.41 -5.01 1.88
C ILE A 86 -20.83 -3.56 2.09
N ASP A 87 -21.67 -3.34 3.10
CA ASP A 87 -22.05 -2.00 3.57
C ASP A 87 -21.47 -1.81 4.98
N PRO A 88 -20.18 -1.43 5.09
CA PRO A 88 -19.53 -1.23 6.38
C PRO A 88 -20.12 -0.02 7.10
N ASP A 89 -20.69 -0.25 8.29
CA ASP A 89 -21.00 0.83 9.21
C ASP A 89 -19.72 1.21 9.95
N CYS A 90 -19.04 2.26 9.44
CA CYS A 90 -17.79 2.76 9.98
C CYS A 90 -17.82 4.30 10.07
N PRO A 91 -18.03 4.88 11.27
CA PRO A 91 -18.18 6.31 11.46
C PRO A 91 -16.88 7.13 11.30
N GLY A 92 -15.78 6.49 10.90
CA GLY A 92 -14.55 7.20 10.52
C GLY A 92 -14.47 7.52 9.03
N LEU A 93 -15.20 6.78 8.19
CA LEU A 93 -15.08 6.90 6.73
C LEU A 93 -15.64 8.22 6.20
N ASP A 94 -16.66 8.77 6.84
CA ASP A 94 -17.27 10.05 6.48
C ASP A 94 -16.36 11.27 6.74
N LEU A 95 -15.32 11.10 7.55
CA LEU A 95 -14.34 12.14 7.86
C LEU A 95 -13.15 12.17 6.88
N ILE A 96 -12.97 11.11 6.09
CA ILE A 96 -11.83 10.99 5.16
C ILE A 96 -12.05 11.91 3.97
N ARG A 97 -11.08 12.82 3.74
CA ARG A 97 -11.07 13.76 2.61
C ARG A 97 -10.10 13.36 1.51
N ARG A 98 -8.99 12.71 1.85
CA ARG A 98 -8.02 12.22 0.87
C ARG A 98 -7.74 10.76 1.14
N VAL A 99 -7.94 9.91 0.13
CA VAL A 99 -7.75 8.48 0.25
C VAL A 99 -6.82 7.96 -0.84
N ALA A 100 -5.96 7.03 -0.47
CA ALA A 100 -5.12 6.31 -1.40
C ALA A 100 -5.43 4.81 -1.29
N VAL A 101 -5.52 4.13 -2.42
CA VAL A 101 -5.73 2.67 -2.47
C VAL A 101 -4.70 2.04 -3.40
N ARG A 102 -4.27 0.83 -3.08
CA ARG A 102 -3.28 0.10 -3.87
C ARG A 102 -3.81 -0.19 -5.28
N TYR A 103 -3.02 0.11 -6.31
CA TYR A 103 -3.32 -0.36 -7.65
C TYR A 103 -3.27 -1.91 -7.70
N CYS A 104 -4.27 -2.54 -8.32
CA CYS A 104 -4.26 -3.99 -8.56
C CYS A 104 -3.99 -4.28 -10.04
N PRO A 105 -2.91 -5.01 -10.37
CA PRO A 105 -2.66 -5.44 -11.73
C PRO A 105 -3.79 -6.29 -12.31
N SER A 106 -4.56 -7.02 -11.50
CA SER A 106 -5.68 -7.84 -12.01
C SER A 106 -6.84 -7.01 -12.60
N TRP A 107 -6.88 -5.70 -12.34
CA TRP A 107 -7.85 -4.79 -12.97
C TRP A 107 -7.54 -4.48 -14.43
N HIS A 108 -6.46 -5.07 -14.95
CA HIS A 108 -6.33 -5.36 -16.36
C HIS A 108 -6.33 -6.89 -16.54
N ARG A 109 -7.13 -7.39 -17.48
CA ARG A 109 -6.86 -8.70 -18.09
C ARG A 109 -6.42 -8.41 -19.50
N GLU A 110 -5.13 -8.55 -19.74
CA GLU A 110 -4.68 -8.91 -21.09
C GLU A 110 -5.28 -10.28 -21.37
N THR A 111 -6.20 -10.33 -22.34
CA THR A 111 -6.76 -11.57 -22.84
C THR A 111 -5.61 -12.40 -23.39
N ALA A 112 -5.08 -13.33 -22.60
CA ALA A 112 -4.32 -14.43 -23.18
C ALA A 112 -5.23 -15.09 -24.21
N PRO A 113 -4.78 -15.32 -25.45
CA PRO A 113 -5.58 -16.02 -26.44
C PRO A 113 -5.97 -17.39 -25.87
N SER A 114 -7.24 -17.58 -25.54
CA SER A 114 -7.73 -18.87 -25.08
C SER A 114 -7.89 -19.78 -26.30
N VAL A 115 -7.17 -20.89 -26.32
CA VAL A 115 -7.39 -21.95 -27.31
C VAL A 115 -8.71 -22.63 -26.94
N CYS A 116 -9.70 -22.57 -27.85
CA CYS A 116 -10.98 -23.19 -27.59
C CYS A 116 -10.84 -24.72 -27.57
N PRO A 117 -11.32 -25.41 -26.52
CA PRO A 117 -11.19 -26.87 -26.41
C PRO A 117 -12.00 -27.62 -27.49
N PHE A 118 -12.94 -26.96 -28.15
CA PHE A 118 -13.81 -27.56 -29.17
C PHE A 118 -13.29 -27.38 -30.61
N CYS A 119 -12.69 -26.24 -30.95
CA CYS A 119 -12.18 -25.98 -32.32
C CYS A 119 -10.65 -25.91 -32.42
N ARG A 120 -9.94 -25.95 -31.27
CA ARG A 120 -8.48 -25.85 -31.15
C ARG A 120 -7.84 -24.60 -31.79
N GLN A 121 -8.63 -23.59 -32.12
CA GLN A 121 -8.13 -22.30 -32.59
C GLN A 121 -8.06 -21.29 -31.45
N ALA A 122 -7.08 -20.39 -31.53
CA ALA A 122 -6.98 -19.23 -30.64
C ALA A 122 -8.07 -18.23 -31.04
N HIS A 123 -9.06 -18.05 -30.18
CA HIS A 123 -10.00 -16.93 -30.33
C HIS A 123 -9.48 -15.75 -29.54
N SER A 124 -9.33 -14.61 -30.20
CA SER A 124 -9.26 -13.32 -29.52
C SER A 124 -10.63 -13.10 -28.89
N ALA A 125 -10.75 -13.20 -27.57
CA ALA A 125 -12.01 -12.89 -26.89
C ALA A 125 -12.39 -11.43 -27.19
N THR A 126 -13.21 -11.21 -28.21
CA THR A 126 -13.52 -9.89 -28.79
C THR A 126 -14.39 -9.02 -27.86
N SER A 127 -14.66 -9.46 -26.63
CA SER A 127 -15.63 -8.81 -25.75
C SER A 127 -15.34 -8.90 -24.25
N CYS A 128 -14.13 -9.29 -23.83
CA CYS A 128 -13.78 -9.22 -22.41
C CYS A 128 -13.42 -7.77 -22.06
N ARG A 129 -14.41 -7.02 -21.58
CA ARG A 129 -14.18 -5.73 -20.94
C ARG A 129 -13.14 -5.92 -19.82
N PRO A 130 -12.22 -4.97 -19.62
CA PRO A 130 -11.30 -5.04 -18.49
C PRO A 130 -12.09 -5.20 -17.18
N ASP A 131 -11.59 -6.04 -16.28
CA ASP A 131 -12.17 -6.33 -14.96
C ASP A 131 -11.94 -5.13 -14.02
N PHE A 132 -12.46 -3.98 -14.42
CA PHE A 132 -12.34 -2.75 -13.65
C PHE A 132 -13.11 -2.85 -12.33
N PRO A 133 -12.59 -2.25 -11.24
CA PRO A 133 -13.11 -2.45 -9.90
C PRO A 133 -14.41 -1.69 -9.69
N THR A 134 -15.54 -2.33 -10.01
CA THR A 134 -16.87 -1.79 -9.79
C THR A 134 -17.13 -1.47 -8.31
N HIS A 135 -16.66 -2.36 -7.42
CA HIS A 135 -16.76 -2.18 -5.98
C HIS A 135 -16.05 -0.91 -5.47
N LEU A 136 -14.98 -0.47 -6.12
CA LEU A 136 -14.20 0.69 -5.69
C LEU A 136 -15.00 1.99 -5.81
N TYR A 137 -15.51 2.32 -7.00
CA TYR A 137 -16.26 3.58 -7.14
C TYR A 137 -17.55 3.57 -6.32
N GLN A 138 -18.16 2.39 -6.13
CA GLN A 138 -19.31 2.23 -5.24
C GLN A 138 -18.91 2.49 -3.79
N PHE A 139 -17.76 1.97 -3.35
CA PHE A 139 -17.25 2.20 -2.01
C PHE A 139 -16.99 3.69 -1.76
N LEU A 140 -16.27 4.35 -2.67
CA LEU A 140 -15.98 5.78 -2.58
C LEU A 140 -17.28 6.61 -2.49
N ALA A 141 -18.24 6.36 -3.37
CA ALA A 141 -19.47 7.14 -3.44
C ALA A 141 -20.44 6.88 -2.26
N ARG A 142 -20.48 5.64 -1.74
CA ARG A 142 -21.36 5.27 -0.62
C ARG A 142 -20.78 5.65 0.73
N HIS A 143 -19.47 5.51 0.94
CA HIS A 143 -18.88 5.59 2.29
C HIS A 143 -17.99 6.80 2.54
N LEU A 144 -17.53 7.52 1.50
CA LEU A 144 -16.66 8.69 1.63
C LEU A 144 -17.37 9.97 1.17
N PRO A 145 -18.43 10.46 1.87
CA PRO A 145 -19.21 11.62 1.45
C PRO A 145 -18.44 12.95 1.34
N ARG A 146 -17.24 13.03 1.94
CA ARG A 146 -16.39 14.22 1.98
C ARG A 146 -15.10 14.07 1.17
N LEU A 147 -15.04 13.09 0.27
CA LEU A 147 -13.86 12.84 -0.54
C LEU A 147 -13.54 14.09 -1.39
N GLU A 148 -12.29 14.51 -1.36
CA GLU A 148 -11.71 15.62 -2.12
C GLU A 148 -10.71 15.07 -3.14
N ASP A 149 -9.79 14.21 -2.68
CA ASP A 149 -8.76 13.60 -3.53
C ASP A 149 -8.75 12.07 -3.37
N PHE A 150 -8.73 11.36 -4.49
CA PHE A 150 -8.51 9.93 -4.57
C PHE A 150 -7.21 9.63 -5.32
N TYR A 151 -6.42 8.67 -4.83
CA TYR A 151 -5.22 8.22 -5.50
C TYR A 151 -5.14 6.70 -5.64
N PHE A 152 -4.69 6.26 -6.82
CA PHE A 152 -4.08 4.94 -6.93
C PHE A 152 -2.63 4.99 -6.47
N VAL A 153 -2.19 4.02 -5.67
CA VAL A 153 -0.77 3.82 -5.37
C VAL A 153 -0.25 2.71 -6.25
N ASP A 154 0.60 3.06 -7.22
CA ASP A 154 1.28 2.09 -8.07
C ASP A 154 2.78 2.07 -7.73
N TYR A 155 3.19 0.99 -7.08
CA TYR A 155 4.58 0.76 -6.67
C TYR A 155 5.51 0.44 -7.85
N PHE A 156 4.96 0.22 -9.05
CA PHE A 156 5.73 -0.08 -10.26
C PHE A 156 5.90 1.13 -11.20
N VAL A 157 5.37 2.29 -10.83
CA VAL A 157 5.60 3.53 -11.57
C VAL A 157 6.98 4.08 -11.20
N LEU A 158 7.86 4.17 -12.19
CA LEU A 158 9.24 4.62 -12.03
C LEU A 158 9.45 5.99 -12.66
N ARG A 159 10.38 6.79 -12.12
CA ARG A 159 10.78 8.05 -12.76
C ARG A 159 11.43 7.76 -14.10
N LYS A 160 11.09 8.58 -15.09
CA LYS A 160 11.85 8.64 -16.34
C LYS A 160 13.22 9.23 -16.05
N HIS A 161 14.26 8.67 -16.66
CA HIS A 161 15.58 9.26 -16.58
C HIS A 161 15.56 10.67 -17.19
N PRO A 162 16.18 11.67 -16.54
CA PRO A 162 16.21 13.02 -17.06
C PRO A 162 16.93 13.01 -18.42
N LYS A 163 16.20 13.36 -19.48
CA LYS A 163 16.76 13.55 -20.81
C LYS A 163 17.46 14.91 -20.85
N GLY A 164 18.70 14.93 -20.36
CA GLY A 164 19.59 16.09 -20.41
C GLY A 164 19.59 16.95 -19.14
N ALA A 165 20.69 17.67 -18.94
CA ALA A 165 20.94 18.60 -17.84
C ALA A 165 20.04 19.85 -17.94
N GLY A 166 18.73 19.67 -17.81
CA GLY A 166 17.75 20.72 -17.58
C GLY A 166 17.48 20.84 -16.09
N LYS A 167 17.27 22.07 -15.62
CA LYS A 167 17.06 22.46 -14.22
C LYS A 167 16.20 21.46 -13.44
N ALA A 168 16.59 21.21 -12.19
CA ALA A 168 15.75 20.58 -11.19
C ALA A 168 14.52 21.46 -10.94
N ASP A 169 13.53 21.38 -11.83
CA ASP A 169 12.24 21.99 -11.63
C ASP A 169 11.61 21.35 -10.38
N ALA A 170 10.95 22.20 -9.60
CA ALA A 170 10.45 21.89 -8.27
C ALA A 170 9.71 20.56 -8.27
N LEU A 171 10.34 19.54 -7.69
CA LEU A 171 9.76 18.21 -7.56
C LEU A 171 8.35 18.34 -6.98
N SER A 172 7.40 17.68 -7.65
CA SER A 172 6.03 17.52 -7.21
C SER A 172 5.98 17.26 -5.68
N PRO A 173 5.01 17.84 -4.93
CA PRO A 173 4.92 17.69 -3.49
C PRO A 173 5.09 16.23 -3.05
N ALA A 174 6.11 15.98 -2.21
CA ALA A 174 6.49 14.65 -1.79
C ALA A 174 5.91 14.32 -0.40
N ILE A 175 5.31 13.14 -0.26
CA ILE A 175 4.72 12.67 1.00
C ILE A 175 5.59 11.56 1.55
N ARG A 176 6.21 11.79 2.72
CA ARG A 176 7.11 10.83 3.37
C ARG A 176 6.38 10.00 4.41
N CYS A 177 6.53 8.68 4.32
CA CYS A 177 6.01 7.71 5.29
C CYS A 177 7.07 6.63 5.53
N GLY A 178 7.74 6.68 6.68
CA GLY A 178 8.84 5.75 6.98
C GLY A 178 9.98 5.86 5.94
N ASN A 179 10.33 4.72 5.33
CA ASN A 179 11.34 4.63 4.27
C ASN A 179 10.75 4.81 2.85
N GLN A 180 9.46 5.14 2.73
CA GLN A 180 8.78 5.38 1.48
C GLN A 180 8.53 6.87 1.26
N THR A 181 8.71 7.33 0.04
CA THR A 181 8.32 8.67 -0.40
C THR A 181 7.38 8.55 -1.58
N PHE A 182 6.19 9.14 -1.45
CA PHE A 182 5.17 9.16 -2.48
C PHE A 182 5.19 10.48 -3.23
N TYR A 183 5.05 10.41 -4.54
CA TYR A 183 4.95 11.56 -5.44
C TYR A 183 3.70 11.42 -6.30
N GLU A 184 3.03 12.53 -6.56
CA GLU A 184 1.98 12.52 -7.57
C GLU A 184 2.60 12.35 -8.96
N ALA A 185 2.27 11.23 -9.60
CA ALA A 185 2.85 10.83 -10.87
C ALA A 185 2.14 11.53 -12.03
N ASN A 186 2.92 12.17 -12.89
CA ASN A 186 2.47 12.72 -14.17
C ASN A 186 3.12 11.96 -15.34
N PRO A 187 2.49 11.89 -16.52
CA PRO A 187 3.04 11.18 -17.68
C PRO A 187 4.34 11.78 -18.24
N ASP A 188 4.71 13.01 -17.88
CA ASP A 188 5.91 13.66 -18.43
C ASP A 188 7.18 13.20 -17.68
N GLU A 189 7.08 13.08 -16.36
CA GLU A 189 8.18 12.72 -15.46
C GLU A 189 8.22 11.23 -15.09
N TRP A 190 7.08 10.52 -15.19
CA TRP A 190 6.95 9.13 -14.73
C TRP A 190 6.54 8.18 -15.85
N ASP A 191 7.06 6.96 -15.80
CA ASP A 191 6.71 5.88 -16.71
C ASP A 191 5.41 5.19 -16.25
N ILE A 192 4.29 5.83 -16.55
CA ILE A 192 2.96 5.34 -16.20
C ILE A 192 2.43 4.49 -17.36
N LYS A 193 2.06 3.23 -17.09
CA LYS A 193 1.48 2.36 -18.10
C LYS A 193 0.15 2.95 -18.62
N PRO A 194 -0.12 2.97 -19.94
CA PRO A 194 -1.33 3.58 -20.51
C PRO A 194 -2.63 3.06 -19.89
N HIS A 195 -2.70 1.77 -19.55
CA HIS A 195 -3.89 1.18 -18.95
C HIS A 195 -4.22 1.77 -17.57
N VAL A 196 -3.23 2.23 -16.79
CA VAL A 196 -3.46 2.84 -15.47
C VAL A 196 -4.16 4.19 -15.66
N LEU A 197 -3.78 4.95 -16.69
CA LEU A 197 -4.44 6.22 -17.06
C LEU A 197 -5.88 5.99 -17.53
N VAL A 198 -6.11 4.93 -18.31
CA VAL A 198 -7.47 4.52 -18.75
C VAL A 198 -8.31 4.11 -17.55
N LEU A 199 -7.77 3.30 -16.63
CA LEU A 199 -8.46 2.89 -15.42
C LEU A 199 -8.82 4.08 -14.54
N ARG A 200 -7.88 5.02 -14.33
CA ARG A 200 -8.13 6.26 -13.58
C ARG A 200 -9.30 7.04 -14.15
N SER A 201 -9.29 7.27 -15.47
CA SER A 201 -10.33 8.02 -16.17
C SER A 201 -11.68 7.28 -16.14
N TRP A 202 -11.66 5.95 -16.28
CA TRP A 202 -12.87 5.13 -16.11
C TRP A 202 -13.44 5.23 -14.69
N LEU A 203 -12.58 5.18 -13.67
CA LEU A 203 -12.99 5.22 -12.28
C LEU A 203 -13.65 6.56 -11.96
N GLU A 204 -13.05 7.66 -12.40
CA GLU A 204 -13.59 9.02 -12.25
C GLU A 204 -14.99 9.13 -12.89
N ASP A 205 -15.15 8.74 -14.16
CA ASP A 205 -16.44 8.76 -14.85
C ASP A 205 -17.49 7.90 -14.12
N ARG A 206 -17.13 6.68 -13.71
CA ARG A 206 -18.06 5.78 -13.02
C ARG A 206 -18.43 6.26 -11.63
N PHE A 207 -17.48 6.82 -10.89
CA PHE A 207 -17.73 7.43 -9.60
C PHE A 207 -18.74 8.57 -9.73
N VAL A 208 -18.51 9.51 -10.66
CA VAL A 208 -19.41 10.66 -10.86
C VAL A 208 -20.82 10.21 -11.24
N ARG A 209 -20.95 9.31 -12.24
CA ARG A 209 -22.25 8.78 -12.67
C ARG A 209 -22.96 8.06 -11.53
N TYR A 210 -22.26 7.18 -10.83
CA TYR A 210 -22.84 6.40 -9.75
C TYR A 210 -23.28 7.31 -8.60
N ALA A 211 -22.45 8.27 -8.20
CA ALA A 211 -22.75 9.21 -7.13
C ALA A 211 -23.99 10.07 -7.42
N LYS A 212 -24.20 10.47 -8.68
CA LYS A 212 -25.37 11.26 -9.09
C LYS A 212 -26.65 10.45 -9.22
N MET A 213 -26.55 9.18 -9.65
CA MET A 213 -27.72 8.37 -10.02
C MET A 213 -28.18 7.41 -8.91
N SER A 214 -27.27 6.99 -8.04
CA SER A 214 -27.56 5.97 -7.04
C SER A 214 -28.18 6.57 -5.78
N ARG A 215 -29.27 5.98 -5.31
CA ARG A 215 -29.87 6.31 -4.00
C ARG A 215 -29.00 5.91 -2.81
N LEU A 216 -28.01 5.04 -3.03
CA LEU A 216 -27.07 4.60 -2.00
C LEU A 216 -25.86 5.54 -1.88
N ALA A 217 -25.65 6.42 -2.85
CA ALA A 217 -24.54 7.36 -2.79
C ALA A 217 -24.78 8.42 -1.71
N ARG A 218 -23.71 8.76 -0.97
CA ARG A 218 -23.72 9.79 0.07
C ARG A 218 -22.89 11.01 -0.30
N HIS A 219 -22.12 10.94 -1.39
CA HIS A 219 -21.27 12.02 -1.86
C HIS A 219 -22.06 13.21 -2.39
N ARG A 220 -21.72 14.43 -1.93
CA ARG A 220 -22.47 15.66 -2.28
C ARG A 220 -22.01 16.31 -3.58
N ASP A 221 -20.70 16.41 -3.77
CA ASP A 221 -20.10 17.14 -4.90
C ASP A 221 -19.16 16.23 -5.72
N PRO A 222 -19.67 15.16 -6.36
CA PRO A 222 -18.79 14.16 -6.98
C PRO A 222 -17.92 14.73 -8.11
N ASP A 223 -18.36 15.77 -8.81
CA ASP A 223 -17.60 16.42 -9.89
C ASP A 223 -16.35 17.18 -9.41
N LYS A 224 -16.25 17.46 -8.09
CA LYS A 224 -15.10 18.18 -7.51
C LYS A 224 -14.01 17.23 -7.01
N VAL A 225 -14.23 15.92 -7.07
CA VAL A 225 -13.27 14.92 -6.59
C VAL A 225 -12.16 14.75 -7.60
N ARG A 226 -10.92 14.89 -7.15
CA ARG A 226 -9.74 14.74 -7.99
C ARG A 226 -9.22 13.31 -7.97
N PHE A 227 -8.91 12.76 -9.14
CA PHE A 227 -8.34 11.42 -9.29
C PHE A 227 -6.86 11.52 -9.73
N GLY A 228 -5.96 11.03 -8.87
CA GLY A 228 -4.52 11.04 -9.09
C GLY A 228 -3.90 9.64 -9.04
N ILE A 229 -2.60 9.59 -9.31
CA ILE A 229 -1.76 8.39 -9.17
C ILE A 229 -0.56 8.80 -8.31
N LEU A 230 -0.26 8.02 -7.28
CA LEU A 230 0.93 8.15 -6.45
C LEU A 230 1.94 7.09 -6.87
N ALA A 231 3.11 7.54 -7.31
CA ALA A 231 4.28 6.70 -7.43
C ALA A 231 5.01 6.62 -6.09
N CYS A 232 5.68 5.49 -5.82
CA CYS A 232 6.39 5.25 -4.57
C CYS A 232 7.87 5.01 -4.82
N GLU A 233 8.72 5.79 -4.17
CA GLU A 233 10.16 5.55 -4.10
C GLU A 233 10.52 5.01 -2.72
N HIS A 234 11.43 4.04 -2.69
CA HIS A 234 11.96 3.50 -1.44
C HIS A 234 13.37 4.02 -1.20
N ALA A 235 13.61 4.55 0.00
CA ALA A 235 14.96 4.82 0.50
C ALA A 235 15.59 3.49 0.95
N ILE A 236 15.99 2.67 -0.01
CA ILE A 236 16.74 1.43 0.25
C ILE A 236 18.22 1.80 0.22
N GLU A 237 18.88 1.72 1.37
CA GLU A 237 20.34 1.80 1.41
C GLU A 237 20.91 0.58 0.64
N PRO A 238 21.88 0.79 -0.26
CA PRO A 238 22.48 -0.33 -0.97
C PRO A 238 23.08 -1.32 0.05
N PRO A 239 22.96 -2.64 -0.17
CA PRO A 239 23.53 -3.62 0.72
C PRO A 239 25.03 -3.36 0.87
N ILE A 240 25.50 -3.27 2.12
CA ILE A 240 26.92 -3.09 2.42
C ILE A 240 27.67 -4.19 1.68
N SER A 241 28.56 -3.80 0.76
CA SER A 241 29.40 -4.75 0.05
C SER A 241 30.19 -5.53 1.09
N VAL A 242 29.83 -6.80 1.31
CA VAL A 242 30.65 -7.72 2.07
C VAL A 242 31.92 -7.86 1.25
N GLN A 243 32.97 -7.14 1.63
CA GLN A 243 34.28 -7.34 1.05
C GLN A 243 34.58 -8.83 1.19
N SER A 244 34.63 -9.52 0.06
CA SER A 244 34.98 -10.93 -0.01
C SER A 244 36.35 -11.07 0.65
N LYS A 245 36.37 -11.58 1.89
CA LYS A 245 37.61 -11.98 2.53
C LYS A 245 38.26 -13.01 1.60
N SER A 246 39.44 -12.63 1.12
CA SER A 246 40.49 -13.41 0.44
C SER A 246 40.15 -14.88 0.13
N LYS A 247 40.30 -15.24 -1.15
CA LYS A 247 40.30 -16.63 -1.66
C LYS A 247 40.97 -17.59 -0.66
N PRO A 248 40.35 -18.75 -0.34
CA PRO A 248 41.05 -19.77 0.43
C PRO A 248 42.30 -20.22 -0.34
N LYS A 249 43.45 -20.25 0.34
CA LYS A 249 44.67 -20.86 -0.18
C LYS A 249 44.34 -22.29 -0.61
N GLN A 250 44.64 -22.63 -1.86
CA GLN A 250 44.64 -24.02 -2.32
C GLN A 250 45.68 -24.77 -1.49
N ILE A 251 45.20 -25.65 -0.60
CA ILE A 251 46.04 -26.68 0.02
C ILE A 251 46.30 -27.69 -1.09
N THR A 252 47.56 -27.88 -1.45
CA THR A 252 47.98 -28.90 -2.42
C THR A 252 47.88 -30.28 -1.78
N ALA A 253 47.64 -31.30 -2.60
CA ALA A 253 47.38 -32.69 -2.18
C ALA A 253 48.50 -33.38 -1.37
N ALA A 254 49.61 -32.69 -1.09
CA ALA A 254 50.71 -33.20 -0.28
C ALA A 254 50.51 -33.00 1.25
N GLU A 255 49.61 -32.12 1.69
CA GLU A 255 49.38 -31.86 3.12
C GLU A 255 48.27 -32.73 3.75
N TYR A 256 47.47 -33.44 2.95
CA TYR A 256 46.38 -34.29 3.45
C TYR A 256 46.86 -35.63 4.02
N ASP A 257 48.04 -36.10 3.61
CA ASP A 257 48.53 -37.46 3.93
C ASP A 257 49.29 -37.55 5.27
N SER A 258 49.47 -36.41 5.95
CA SER A 258 50.12 -36.37 7.27
C SER A 258 49.14 -36.35 8.46
N GLN A 259 47.83 -36.20 8.22
CA GLN A 259 46.82 -36.07 9.29
C GLN A 259 45.89 -37.28 9.47
N THR A 260 45.92 -38.25 8.57
CA THR A 260 45.06 -39.46 8.62
C THR A 260 45.66 -40.64 9.38
N LYS A 261 46.84 -40.51 10.00
CA LYS A 261 47.49 -41.62 10.73
C LYS A 261 47.40 -41.60 12.25
N ALA A 262 46.69 -40.63 12.85
CA ALA A 262 46.45 -40.63 14.28
C ALA A 262 44.94 -40.61 14.56
N THR A 263 44.46 -41.62 15.29
CA THR A 263 43.12 -41.74 15.90
C THR A 263 42.14 -42.66 15.16
N VAL A 264 42.41 -43.97 15.21
CA VAL A 264 41.37 -45.01 15.19
C VAL A 264 41.48 -45.76 16.53
N ARG A 265 40.53 -45.53 17.44
CA ARG A 265 40.22 -46.46 18.54
C ARG A 265 38.74 -46.85 18.42
N PRO A 266 38.40 -48.15 18.45
CA PRO A 266 37.05 -48.63 18.25
C PRO A 266 36.18 -48.46 19.53
N PRO A 267 34.85 -48.27 19.39
CA PRO A 267 33.94 -48.16 20.52
C PRO A 267 33.57 -49.53 21.11
N THR A 268 33.49 -49.57 22.45
CA THR A 268 33.13 -50.73 23.27
C THR A 268 31.61 -50.83 23.43
N HIS A 269 31.09 -52.05 23.29
CA HIS A 269 29.69 -52.46 23.49
C HIS A 269 29.36 -52.60 25.00
N GLN A 270 28.22 -52.09 25.48
CA GLN A 270 27.51 -52.52 26.71
C GLN A 270 26.09 -51.89 26.70
N GLN A 271 25.07 -52.62 26.22
CA GLN A 271 24.08 -53.42 26.99
C GLN A 271 23.25 -52.65 28.03
N GLN A 272 21.97 -52.44 27.70
CA GLN A 272 20.85 -52.19 28.64
C GLN A 272 20.40 -53.50 29.30
N PRO A 273 19.98 -53.47 30.57
CA PRO A 273 19.05 -54.45 31.10
C PRO A 273 17.64 -53.86 31.27
N GLN A 274 16.65 -54.61 30.78
CA GLN A 274 15.26 -54.56 31.22
C GLN A 274 15.10 -55.35 32.53
N THR A 275 14.17 -54.95 33.40
CA THR A 275 13.42 -55.78 34.37
C THR A 275 12.42 -54.83 35.06
N THR A 276 11.11 -54.97 34.79
CA THR A 276 10.07 -55.58 35.66
C THR A 276 9.96 -54.95 37.03
#